data_AF-A0ABD0QSW5-F1
#
_entry.id   AF-A0ABD0QSW5-F1
#
_cell.length_a   1.000
_cell.length_b   1.000
_cell.length_c   1.000
_cell.angle_alpha   90.00
_cell.angle_beta   90.00
_cell.angle_gamma   90.00
#
_symmetry.space_group_name_H-M   'P 1'
#
loop_
_entity.id
_entity.type
_entity.pdbx_description
1 polymer ?
#
loop_
_entity_poly.entity_id
_entity_poly.type
_entity_poly.pdbx_seq_one_letter_code
_entity_poly.pdbx_strand_id
1 'polypeptide(L)'
;GVTRMTVSLVVIMFELTGGLEYIVPLMAAAMTSKWVADALGRESIYEAHIRLNGYPFLEAKEEFRHKTLATDVMRPRRSDPPLSVLTQSGMTVEEVERLIADTTYSGFPVVISHQSQRLVGFVLRRDLVISL
;
A
#
# COMPACT_ATOMS: atom_id res chain seq x y z
N GLY A 1 22.09 -14.39 3.85
CA GLY A 1 22.45 -13.25 2.99
C GLY A 1 21.78 -11.97 3.52
N VAL A 2 22.40 -10.81 3.29
CA VAL A 2 21.99 -9.52 3.88
C VAL A 2 20.67 -8.98 3.29
N THR A 3 20.50 -9.04 1.97
CA THR A 3 19.36 -8.46 1.24
C THR A 3 18.19 -9.43 1.05
N ARG A 4 18.40 -10.73 1.29
CA ARG A 4 17.43 -11.83 1.11
C ARG A 4 16.79 -11.92 -0.29
N MET A 5 17.38 -11.29 -1.31
CA MET A 5 16.96 -11.44 -2.71
C MET A 5 17.46 -12.78 -3.28
N THR A 6 16.59 -13.51 -3.97
CA THR A 6 16.91 -14.82 -4.56
C THR A 6 17.16 -14.70 -6.06
N VAL A 7 16.10 -14.61 -6.85
CA VAL A 7 16.16 -14.71 -8.31
C VAL A 7 16.89 -13.52 -8.92
N SER A 8 16.50 -12.30 -8.57
CA SER A 8 17.08 -11.08 -9.15
C SER A 8 18.59 -10.97 -8.92
N LEU A 9 19.07 -11.34 -7.73
CA LEU A 9 20.50 -11.30 -7.42
C LEU A 9 21.29 -12.29 -8.28
N VAL A 10 20.80 -13.52 -8.43
CA VAL A 10 21.45 -14.54 -9.26
C VAL A 10 21.48 -14.10 -10.72
N VAL A 11 20.38 -13.56 -11.25
CA VAL A 11 20.32 -13.07 -12.64
C VAL A 11 21.31 -11.93 -12.88
N ILE A 12 21.37 -10.93 -11.97
CA ILE A 12 22.34 -9.83 -12.08
C ILE A 12 23.77 -10.37 -12.10
N MET A 13 24.11 -11.27 -11.18
CA MET A 13 25.46 -11.86 -11.13
C MET A 13 25.78 -12.66 -12.40
N PHE A 14 24.81 -13.43 -12.90
CA PHE A 14 24.93 -14.16 -14.16
C PHE A 14 25.16 -13.23 -15.35
N GLU A 15 24.36 -12.18 -15.51
CA GLU A 15 24.51 -11.21 -16.60
C GLU A 15 25.88 -10.51 -16.55
N LEU A 16 26.36 -10.17 -15.36
CA LEU A 16 27.67 -9.53 -15.18
C LEU A 16 28.85 -10.46 -15.46
N THR A 17 28.71 -11.77 -15.23
CA THR A 17 29.79 -12.74 -15.50
C THR A 17 29.70 -13.39 -16.88
N GLY A 18 28.53 -13.40 -17.52
CA GLY A 18 28.31 -14.00 -18.84
C GLY A 18 28.45 -15.53 -18.90
N GLY A 19 28.60 -16.19 -17.74
CA GLY A 19 28.84 -17.63 -17.64
C GLY A 19 27.59 -18.41 -17.25
N LEU A 20 26.94 -19.06 -18.23
CA LEU A 20 25.74 -19.89 -18.01
C LEU A 20 25.99 -21.08 -17.08
N GLU A 21 27.22 -21.61 -17.07
CA GLU A 21 27.60 -22.78 -16.27
C GLU A 21 27.55 -22.51 -14.76
N TYR A 22 27.71 -21.25 -14.34
CA TYR A 22 27.72 -20.86 -12.93
C TYR A 22 26.32 -20.60 -12.35
N ILE A 23 25.26 -20.67 -13.16
CA ILE A 23 23.90 -20.32 -12.70
C ILE A 23 23.40 -21.28 -11.61
N VAL A 24 23.61 -22.59 -11.78
CA VAL A 24 23.12 -23.61 -10.84
C VAL A 24 23.85 -23.53 -9.49
N PRO A 25 25.20 -23.48 -9.45
CA PRO A 25 25.93 -23.26 -8.19
C PRO A 25 25.57 -21.95 -7.49
N LEU A 26 25.41 -20.85 -8.24
CA LEU A 26 25.03 -19.55 -7.67
C LEU A 26 23.63 -19.57 -7.06
N MET A 27 22.66 -20.22 -7.71
CA MET A 27 21.31 -20.40 -7.16
C MET A 27 21.33 -21.20 -5.86
N ALA A 28 22.09 -22.30 -5.81
CA ALA A 28 22.21 -23.12 -4.61
C ALA A 28 22.83 -22.34 -3.44
N ALA A 29 23.91 -21.58 -3.70
CA ALA A 29 24.54 -20.73 -2.70
C ALA A 29 23.61 -19.61 -2.21
N ALA A 30 22.88 -18.95 -3.11
CA ALA A 30 21.94 -17.89 -2.74
C ALA A 30 20.76 -18.42 -1.90
N MET A 31 20.19 -19.58 -2.28
CA MET A 31 19.10 -20.21 -1.53
C MET A 31 19.53 -20.67 -0.14
N THR A 32 20.68 -21.37 -0.03
CA THR A 32 21.21 -21.80 1.27
C THR A 32 21.52 -20.61 2.18
N SER A 33 22.15 -19.55 1.63
CA SER A 33 22.39 -18.30 2.35
C SER A 33 21.11 -17.62 2.83
N LYS A 34 20.04 -17.66 2.03
CA LYS A 34 18.73 -17.14 2.44
C LYS A 34 18.13 -18.00 3.56
N TRP A 35 18.10 -19.33 3.43
CA TRP A 35 17.53 -20.21 4.44
C TRP A 35 18.21 -20.07 5.80
N VAL A 36 19.54 -20.03 5.82
CA VAL A 36 20.30 -19.80 7.06
C VAL A 36 19.96 -18.43 7.65
N ALA A 37 19.87 -17.39 6.83
CA ALA A 37 19.48 -16.07 7.31
C ALA A 37 18.05 -16.04 7.84
N ASP A 38 17.11 -16.72 7.19
CA ASP A 38 15.69 -16.81 7.58
C ASP A 38 15.54 -17.55 8.93
N ALA A 39 16.42 -18.53 9.19
CA ALA A 39 16.47 -19.24 10.47
C ALA A 39 17.02 -18.36 11.61
N LEU A 40 18.00 -17.48 11.33
CA LEU A 40 18.60 -16.59 12.32
C LEU A 40 17.75 -15.34 12.60
N GLY A 41 16.95 -14.89 11.64
CA GLY A 41 16.08 -13.73 11.78
C GLY A 41 15.17 -13.58 10.57
N ARG A 42 14.00 -12.96 10.74
CA ARG A 42 12.99 -12.90 9.69
C ARG A 42 13.20 -11.77 8.69
N GLU A 43 13.95 -10.73 9.06
CA GLU A 43 14.00 -9.47 8.31
C GLU A 43 15.30 -9.30 7.54
N SER A 44 15.20 -8.86 6.28
CA SER A 44 16.34 -8.33 5.52
C SER A 44 16.79 -6.99 6.07
N ILE A 45 17.99 -6.53 5.70
CA ILE A 45 18.45 -5.18 6.07
C ILE A 45 17.50 -4.07 5.58
N TYR A 46 16.86 -4.29 4.43
CA TYR A 46 15.94 -3.33 3.83
C TYR A 46 14.61 -3.28 4.56
N GLU A 47 14.05 -4.45 4.90
CA GLU A 47 12.83 -4.54 5.73
C GLU A 47 13.07 -3.93 7.12
N ALA A 48 14.23 -4.18 7.72
CA ALA A 48 14.61 -3.57 8.99
C ALA A 48 14.65 -2.03 8.89
N HIS A 49 15.25 -1.48 7.82
CA HIS A 49 15.27 -0.03 7.58
C HIS A 49 13.88 0.56 7.34
N ILE A 50 13.00 -0.13 6.61
CA ILE A 50 11.61 0.30 6.39
C ILE A 50 10.89 0.40 7.73
N ARG A 51 11.04 -0.63 8.58
CA ARG A 51 10.42 -0.70 9.91
C ARG A 51 10.97 0.35 10.86
N LEU A 52 12.29 0.53 10.90
CA LEU A 52 12.94 1.53 11.75
C LEU A 52 12.53 2.96 11.40
N ASN A 53 12.29 3.26 10.12
CA ASN A 53 11.81 4.56 9.66
C ASN A 53 10.29 4.73 9.78
N GLY A 54 9.55 3.68 10.18
CA GLY A 54 8.10 3.75 10.34
C GLY A 54 7.33 3.92 9.04
N TYR A 55 7.88 3.48 7.90
CA TYR A 55 7.17 3.61 6.63
C TYR A 55 6.00 2.63 6.54
N PRO A 56 4.83 3.06 6.01
CA PRO A 56 3.66 2.19 5.85
C PRO A 56 3.85 1.26 4.64
N PHE A 57 4.67 0.23 4.80
CA PHE A 57 4.93 -0.79 3.78
C PHE A 57 3.98 -1.97 3.93
N LEU A 58 3.34 -2.39 2.84
CA LEU A 58 2.43 -3.53 2.81
C LEU A 58 3.14 -4.75 2.21
N GLU A 59 3.39 -5.77 3.02
CA GLU A 59 4.05 -7.00 2.56
C GLU A 59 3.07 -7.89 1.78
N ALA A 60 3.38 -8.14 0.50
CA ALA A 60 2.57 -9.03 -0.34
C ALA A 60 2.63 -10.52 0.07
N LYS A 61 3.59 -10.89 0.92
CA LYS A 61 3.87 -12.27 1.34
C LYS A 61 3.43 -12.56 2.77
N GLU A 62 2.89 -11.58 3.50
CA GLU A 62 2.33 -11.86 4.81
C GLU A 62 1.04 -12.64 4.64
N GLU A 63 1.07 -13.91 5.07
CA GLU A 63 -0.15 -14.64 5.39
C GLU A 63 -0.80 -13.91 6.57
N PHE A 64 -1.74 -13.00 6.27
CA PHE A 64 -2.58 -12.39 7.29
C PHE A 64 -3.39 -13.50 7.97
N ARG A 65 -2.86 -14.06 9.07
CA ARG A 65 -3.61 -14.94 9.98
C ARG A 65 -4.73 -14.20 10.73
N HIS A 66 -4.92 -12.93 10.44
CA HIS A 66 -5.87 -12.06 11.10
C HIS A 66 -7.27 -12.30 10.55
N LYS A 67 -8.21 -12.63 11.44
CA LYS A 67 -9.65 -12.68 11.17
C LYS A 67 -10.28 -11.28 11.11
N THR A 68 -9.50 -10.26 10.73
CA THR A 68 -9.95 -8.87 10.75
C THR A 68 -10.90 -8.64 9.59
N LEU A 69 -12.08 -8.09 9.88
CA LEU A 69 -13.03 -7.70 8.85
C LEU A 69 -12.64 -6.33 8.30
N ALA A 70 -13.04 -6.03 7.06
CA ALA A 70 -12.85 -4.70 6.48
C ALA A 70 -13.44 -3.59 7.36
N THR A 71 -14.50 -3.91 8.11
CA THR A 71 -15.16 -3.02 9.08
C THR A 71 -14.27 -2.58 10.22
N ASP A 72 -13.25 -3.37 10.59
CA ASP A 72 -12.40 -3.09 11.74
C ASP A 72 -11.26 -2.10 11.39
N VAL A 73 -10.89 -2.07 10.10
CA VAL A 73 -9.80 -1.24 9.57
C VAL A 73 -10.30 -0.01 8.82
N MET A 74 -11.51 -0.06 8.24
CA MET A 74 -12.07 1.08 7.51
C MET A 74 -12.31 2.29 8.41
N ARG A 75 -12.27 3.48 7.82
CA ARG A 75 -12.68 4.74 8.41
C ARG A 75 -13.92 5.26 7.69
N PRO A 76 -14.85 5.94 8.37
CA PRO A 76 -14.83 6.31 9.79
C PRO A 76 -15.20 5.15 10.72
N ARG A 77 -14.62 5.12 11.92
CA ARG A 77 -15.06 4.27 13.04
C ARG A 77 -16.21 4.94 13.79
N ARG A 78 -16.86 4.19 14.69
CA ARG A 78 -17.95 4.73 15.54
C ARG A 78 -17.58 5.98 16.34
N SER A 79 -16.29 6.18 16.64
CA SER A 79 -15.76 7.33 17.35
C SER A 79 -15.34 8.50 16.45
N ASP A 80 -15.28 8.28 15.13
CA ASP A 80 -14.78 9.27 14.19
C ASP A 80 -15.94 10.12 13.65
N PRO A 81 -15.65 11.33 13.13
CA PRO A 81 -16.62 12.10 12.37
C PRO A 81 -17.19 11.30 11.19
N PRO A 82 -18.41 11.62 10.73
CA PRO A 82 -19.02 10.93 9.60
C PRO A 82 -18.14 11.06 8.33
N LEU A 83 -18.27 10.08 7.44
CA LEU A 83 -17.52 10.05 6.18
C LEU A 83 -17.84 11.30 5.36
N SER A 84 -16.82 12.05 4.99
CA SER A 84 -16.92 13.15 4.04
C SER A 84 -17.27 12.60 2.65
N VAL A 85 -18.46 12.92 2.15
CA VAL A 85 -18.99 12.46 0.87
C VAL A 85 -19.41 13.65 0.01
N LEU A 86 -19.36 13.50 -1.32
CA LEU A 86 -19.96 14.43 -2.27
C LEU A 86 -21.29 13.86 -2.78
N THR A 87 -22.29 14.69 -3.04
CA THR A 87 -23.53 14.23 -3.68
C THR A 87 -23.45 14.38 -5.20
N GLN A 88 -24.08 13.46 -5.93
CA GLN A 88 -24.19 13.52 -7.39
C GLN A 88 -24.92 14.79 -7.85
N SER A 89 -25.87 15.26 -7.04
CA SER A 89 -26.69 16.43 -7.33
C SER A 89 -27.06 17.15 -6.04
N GLY A 90 -27.23 18.47 -6.12
CA GLY A 90 -27.74 19.30 -5.04
C GLY A 90 -26.67 19.88 -4.09
N MET A 91 -25.41 19.46 -4.17
CA MET A 91 -24.31 20.11 -3.45
C MET A 91 -23.88 21.37 -4.20
N THR A 92 -23.75 22.47 -3.48
CA THR A 92 -23.28 23.76 -4.03
C THR A 92 -21.76 23.78 -4.13
N VAL A 93 -21.24 24.62 -5.03
CA VAL A 93 -19.79 24.80 -5.19
C VAL A 93 -19.14 25.25 -3.87
N GLU A 94 -19.77 26.18 -3.16
CA GLU A 94 -19.28 26.67 -1.86
C GLU A 94 -19.16 25.54 -0.82
N GLU A 95 -20.11 24.61 -0.78
CA GLU A 95 -20.02 23.45 0.12
C GLU A 95 -18.84 22.53 -0.24
N VAL A 96 -18.55 22.36 -1.54
CA VAL A 96 -17.41 21.57 -2.00
C VAL A 96 -16.09 22.25 -1.62
N GLU A 97 -15.98 23.56 -1.83
CA GLU A 97 -14.79 24.34 -1.45
C GLU A 97 -14.55 24.27 0.06
N ARG A 98 -15.60 24.43 0.87
CA ARG A 98 -15.51 24.28 2.34
C ARG A 98 -15.06 22.88 2.72
N LEU A 99 -15.62 21.84 2.11
CA LEU A 99 -15.22 20.45 2.38
C LEU A 99 -13.72 20.21 2.07
N ILE A 100 -13.23 20.76 0.96
CA ILE A 100 -11.83 20.68 0.57
C ILE A 100 -10.96 21.47 1.56
N ALA A 101 -11.38 22.66 1.99
CA ALA A 101 -10.65 23.47 2.96
C ALA A 101 -10.55 22.82 4.35
N ASP A 102 -11.64 22.20 4.82
CA ASP A 102 -11.75 21.65 6.17
C ASP A 102 -11.07 20.27 6.33
N THR A 103 -10.84 19.56 5.23
CA THR A 103 -10.32 18.19 5.26
C THR A 103 -8.94 18.09 4.61
N THR A 104 -8.17 17.07 4.98
CA THR A 104 -6.86 16.75 4.35
C THR A 104 -6.92 15.50 3.47
N TYR A 105 -8.11 15.04 3.11
CA TYR A 105 -8.30 13.82 2.34
C TYR A 105 -7.89 14.01 0.87
N SER A 106 -7.30 12.99 0.27
CA SER A 106 -6.85 13.01 -1.13
C SER A 106 -7.96 12.75 -2.14
N GLY A 107 -9.14 12.34 -1.69
CA GLY A 107 -10.30 12.08 -2.54
C GLY A 107 -11.56 11.80 -1.73
N PHE A 108 -12.70 11.86 -2.41
CA PHE A 108 -14.02 11.79 -1.82
C PHE A 108 -14.92 10.82 -2.62
N PRO A 109 -15.64 9.90 -1.95
CA PRO A 109 -16.67 9.11 -2.59
C PRO A 109 -17.89 9.98 -2.95
N VAL A 110 -18.48 9.71 -4.11
CA VAL A 110 -19.68 10.38 -4.62
C VAL A 110 -20.89 9.48 -4.41
N VAL A 111 -21.91 9.97 -3.71
CA VAL A 111 -23.16 9.26 -3.43
C VAL A 111 -24.35 9.91 -4.12
N ILE A 112 -25.47 9.21 -4.28
CA ILE A 112 -26.68 9.78 -4.90
C ILE A 112 -27.18 11.00 -4.11
N SER A 113 -27.39 10.83 -2.80
CA SER A 113 -27.81 11.92 -1.90
C SER A 113 -27.48 11.58 -0.45
N HIS A 114 -27.61 12.55 0.47
CA HIS A 114 -27.46 12.28 1.91
C HIS A 114 -28.52 11.31 2.46
N GLN A 115 -29.71 11.26 1.84
CA GLN A 115 -30.78 10.34 2.22
C GLN A 115 -30.55 8.93 1.63
N SER A 116 -29.91 8.85 0.47
CA SER A 116 -29.57 7.60 -0.21
C SER A 116 -28.07 7.53 -0.45
N GLN A 117 -27.34 7.02 0.54
CA GLN A 117 -25.87 6.88 0.52
C GLN A 117 -25.39 5.74 -0.39
N ARG A 118 -26.00 5.59 -1.57
CA ARG A 118 -25.55 4.65 -2.58
C ARG A 118 -24.37 5.27 -3.33
N LEU A 119 -23.24 4.56 -3.35
CA LEU A 119 -22.03 4.96 -4.05
C LEU A 119 -22.28 4.98 -5.57
N VAL A 120 -21.92 6.09 -6.20
CA VAL A 120 -21.97 6.30 -7.66
C VAL A 120 -20.56 6.34 -8.24
N GLY A 121 -19.60 6.91 -7.51
CA GLY A 121 -18.22 7.04 -7.98
C GLY A 121 -17.25 7.56 -6.93
N PHE A 122 -16.06 7.95 -7.38
CA PHE A 122 -15.00 8.49 -6.53
C PHE A 122 -14.26 9.59 -7.29
N VAL A 123 -13.95 10.70 -6.61
CA VAL A 123 -13.28 11.85 -7.22
C VAL A 123 -12.06 12.22 -6.37
N LEU A 124 -10.94 12.53 -7.03
CA LEU A 124 -9.73 12.96 -6.35
C LEU A 124 -9.80 14.46 -6.03
N ARG A 125 -9.23 14.85 -4.89
CA ARG A 125 -9.13 16.26 -4.49
C ARG A 125 -8.44 17.11 -5.56
N ARG A 126 -7.36 16.58 -6.16
CA ARG A 126 -6.62 17.29 -7.21
C ARG A 126 -7.49 17.61 -8.42
N ASP A 127 -8.42 16.72 -8.77
CA ASP A 127 -9.29 16.91 -9.92
C ASP A 127 -10.37 17.97 -9.61
N LEU A 128 -10.85 18.01 -8.36
CA LEU A 128 -11.76 19.06 -7.88
C LEU A 128 -11.11 20.44 -7.88
N VAL A 129 -9.87 20.55 -7.38
CA VAL A 129 -9.14 21.82 -7.30
C VAL A 129 -8.85 22.41 -8.69
N ILE A 130 -8.73 21.58 -9.73
CA ILE A 130 -8.55 22.05 -11.12
C ILE A 130 -9.90 22.46 -11.75
N SER A 131 -11.00 21.87 -11.30
CA SER A 131 -12.33 22.05 -11.90
C SER A 131 -13.15 23.17 -11.26
N LEU A 132 -12.73 23.65 -10.09
CA LEU A 132 -13.31 24.76 -9.33
C LEU A 132 -12.56 26.06 -9.65
#